data_AF-A0A951JLU3-F1
#
_entry.id   AF-A0A951JLU3-F1
#
_cell.length_a   1.000
_cell.length_b   1.000
_cell.length_c   1.000
_cell.angle_alpha   90.00
_cell.angle_beta   90.00
_cell.angle_gamma   90.00
#
_symmetry.space_group_name_H-M   'P 1'
#
loop_
_entity.id
_entity.type
_entity.pdbx_description
1 polymer ?
#
loop_
_entity_poly.entity_id
_entity_poly.type
_entity_poly.pdbx_seq_one_letter_code
_entity_poly.pdbx_strand_id
1 'polypeptide(L)'
;MALPDFIMIGAAKAGTTAVHSYLAEHPDIFMSEVKETNYFAYALDASGRLVYGTPGLHRFPITSAGAYHNLFEKGGKAHARGEASPIYLECPQSAARIHDAIPSARIICGLRNPVDRAYSDYLMYLRGAGQAFDASRDLSPNALWTRPDSHWMRVSRYHDALARYYDRFPRERIHVFLSEDLKRKPREVVQDIYRFIGVDPAFVPDFATPYNVGGLPASPVLERAVTSGAAVRHAVEPWLPQRALKFLRRLRASNMLQAPRLPQALRARLLEHFREDIARTSALTGIDLDHWLDAPGSAPDARSGIAPGESRAM
;
A
#
# COMPACT_ATOMS: atom_id res chain seq x y z
N MET A 1 2.25 17.79 -22.74
CA MET A 1 2.99 16.77 -21.95
C MET A 1 1.96 15.94 -21.19
N ALA A 2 2.11 14.62 -21.16
CA ALA A 2 1.14 13.74 -20.50
C ALA A 2 1.35 13.77 -18.97
N LEU A 3 0.24 13.89 -18.23
CA LEU A 3 0.19 13.86 -16.77
C LEU A 3 -0.80 12.78 -16.34
N PRO A 4 -0.72 12.27 -15.09
CA PRO A 4 -1.71 11.33 -14.58
C PRO A 4 -3.05 12.02 -14.33
N ASP A 5 -4.12 11.33 -14.66
CA ASP A 5 -5.51 11.69 -14.37
C ASP A 5 -5.88 11.35 -12.91
N PHE A 6 -5.17 10.38 -12.31
CA PHE A 6 -5.36 9.98 -10.92
C PHE A 6 -4.06 9.57 -10.22
N ILE A 7 -4.01 9.74 -8.90
CA ILE A 7 -2.84 9.40 -8.08
C ILE A 7 -3.31 8.64 -6.84
N MET A 8 -2.73 7.45 -6.63
CA MET A 8 -2.94 6.69 -5.40
C MET A 8 -1.87 7.06 -4.37
N ILE A 9 -2.29 7.83 -3.36
CA ILE A 9 -1.38 8.52 -2.43
C ILE A 9 -1.00 7.70 -1.20
N GLY A 10 -1.70 6.60 -0.93
CA GLY A 10 -1.56 5.89 0.33
C GLY A 10 -2.72 4.97 0.63
N ALA A 11 -2.79 4.44 1.84
CA ALA A 11 -1.71 4.40 2.84
C ALA A 11 -0.77 3.23 2.56
N ALA A 12 0.49 3.35 2.97
CA ALA A 12 1.39 2.20 2.99
C ALA A 12 0.78 1.07 3.83
N LYS A 13 0.86 -0.17 3.34
CA LYS A 13 0.28 -1.39 3.95
C LYS A 13 -1.25 -1.47 3.98
N ALA A 14 -1.95 -0.64 3.19
CA ALA A 14 -3.41 -0.67 3.03
C ALA A 14 -3.89 -1.24 1.68
N GLY A 15 -3.08 -2.09 1.02
CA GLY A 15 -3.50 -2.78 -0.21
C GLY A 15 -3.22 -2.06 -1.53
N THR A 16 -2.51 -0.92 -1.50
CA THR A 16 -2.18 -0.11 -2.69
C THR A 16 -1.51 -0.90 -3.82
N THR A 17 -0.65 -1.87 -3.52
CA THR A 17 -0.05 -2.70 -4.59
C THR A 17 -1.06 -3.61 -5.27
N ALA A 18 -2.01 -4.19 -4.54
CA ALA A 18 -3.05 -5.04 -5.14
C ALA A 18 -3.94 -4.19 -6.06
N VAL A 19 -4.41 -3.04 -5.56
CA VAL A 19 -5.19 -2.10 -6.35
C VAL A 19 -4.43 -1.63 -7.58
N HIS A 20 -3.17 -1.20 -7.45
CA HIS A 20 -2.33 -0.83 -8.60
C HIS A 20 -2.30 -1.93 -9.66
N SER A 21 -2.13 -3.19 -9.26
CA SER A 21 -2.12 -4.32 -10.20
C SER A 21 -3.48 -4.55 -10.86
N TYR A 22 -4.59 -4.47 -10.12
CA TYR A 22 -5.94 -4.58 -10.68
C TYR A 22 -6.26 -3.45 -11.66
N LEU A 23 -5.81 -2.22 -11.39
CA LEU A 23 -5.96 -1.09 -12.30
C LEU A 23 -5.12 -1.27 -13.57
N ALA A 24 -3.87 -1.76 -13.43
CA ALA A 24 -2.98 -2.00 -14.57
C ALA A 24 -3.46 -3.13 -15.50
N GLU A 25 -4.39 -3.98 -15.07
CA GLU A 25 -5.01 -5.01 -15.91
C GLU A 25 -6.14 -4.45 -16.79
N HIS A 26 -6.72 -3.30 -16.45
CA HIS A 26 -7.83 -2.71 -17.19
C HIS A 26 -7.35 -2.12 -18.53
N PRO A 27 -7.99 -2.44 -19.69
CA PRO A 27 -7.49 -2.05 -21.01
C PRO A 27 -7.43 -0.53 -21.23
N ASP A 28 -8.35 0.23 -20.62
CA ASP A 28 -8.39 1.69 -20.72
C ASP A 28 -7.62 2.44 -19.62
N ILE A 29 -6.90 1.73 -18.75
CA ILE A 29 -6.06 2.35 -17.71
C ILE A 29 -4.59 2.11 -18.04
N PHE A 30 -3.80 3.19 -18.02
CA PHE A 30 -2.36 3.11 -18.03
C PHE A 30 -1.79 3.48 -16.65
N MET A 31 -1.17 2.52 -15.97
CA MET A 31 -0.39 2.79 -14.75
C MET A 31 1.07 3.07 -15.12
N SER A 32 1.70 4.03 -14.44
CA SER A 32 3.13 4.30 -14.60
C SER A 32 3.97 3.03 -14.39
N GLU A 33 4.87 2.72 -15.33
CA GLU A 33 5.74 1.53 -15.24
C GLU A 33 6.58 1.53 -13.95
N VAL A 34 7.03 2.73 -13.54
CA VAL A 34 7.69 2.96 -12.25
C VAL A 34 6.61 3.17 -11.21
N LYS A 35 6.37 2.16 -10.36
CA LYS A 35 5.60 2.33 -9.12
C LYS A 35 6.45 3.01 -8.06
N GLU A 36 5.82 3.75 -7.16
CA GLU A 36 6.50 4.51 -6.11
C GLU A 36 7.50 5.51 -6.72
N THR A 37 7.02 6.33 -7.66
CA THR A 37 7.80 7.40 -8.31
C THR A 37 8.39 8.34 -7.26
N ASN A 38 7.61 8.60 -6.20
CA ASN A 38 7.90 9.44 -5.05
C ASN A 38 8.25 10.88 -5.44
N TYR A 39 7.86 11.30 -6.65
CA TYR A 39 8.17 12.59 -7.24
C TYR A 39 7.57 13.77 -6.46
N PHE A 40 6.35 13.62 -5.94
CA PHE A 40 5.73 14.66 -5.13
C PHE A 40 6.09 14.59 -3.64
N ALA A 41 6.81 13.56 -3.21
CA ALA A 41 7.34 13.46 -1.85
C ALA A 41 8.74 14.07 -1.75
N TYR A 42 9.55 13.98 -2.79
CA TYR A 42 10.94 14.47 -2.77
C TYR A 42 11.16 15.58 -3.79
N ALA A 43 12.11 16.48 -3.51
CA ALA A 43 12.57 17.44 -4.49
C ALA A 43 14.04 17.80 -4.25
N LEU A 44 14.76 18.09 -5.33
CA LEU A 44 16.13 18.58 -5.29
C LEU A 44 16.17 20.04 -5.75
N ASP A 45 17.04 20.85 -5.15
CA ASP A 45 17.38 22.18 -5.66
C ASP A 45 18.34 22.08 -6.87
N ALA A 46 18.68 23.23 -7.47
CA ALA A 46 19.58 23.28 -8.62
C ALA A 46 21.01 22.75 -8.32
N SER A 47 21.40 22.68 -7.04
CA SER A 47 22.67 22.11 -6.59
C SER A 47 22.57 20.62 -6.20
N GLY A 48 21.40 20.00 -6.41
CA GLY A 48 21.16 18.60 -6.08
C GLY A 48 20.92 18.34 -4.60
N ARG A 49 20.66 19.37 -3.79
CA ARG A 49 20.34 19.20 -2.37
C ARG A 49 18.87 18.93 -2.16
N LEU A 50 18.55 18.07 -1.20
CA LEU A 50 17.18 17.73 -0.88
C LEU A 50 16.44 18.91 -0.25
N VAL A 51 15.37 19.36 -0.91
CA VAL A 51 14.45 20.41 -0.44
C VAL A 51 13.32 19.80 0.38
N TYR A 52 12.81 18.65 -0.06
CA TYR A 52 11.71 17.93 0.59
C TYR A 52 12.03 16.45 0.73
N GLY A 53 11.65 15.86 1.87
CA GLY A 53 11.82 14.45 2.18
C GLY A 53 12.93 14.17 3.21
N THR A 54 13.05 12.91 3.61
CA THR A 54 14.09 12.45 4.56
C THR A 54 15.15 11.64 3.81
N PRO A 55 16.44 12.04 3.86
CA PRO A 55 17.53 11.29 3.24
C PRO A 55 17.54 9.82 3.69
N GLY A 56 17.69 8.90 2.74
CA GLY A 56 17.81 7.46 3.02
C GLY A 56 16.53 6.75 3.48
N LEU A 57 15.40 7.47 3.64
CA LEU A 57 14.14 6.85 4.07
C LEU A 57 13.48 6.05 2.94
N HIS A 58 13.44 6.62 1.73
CA HIS A 58 12.89 5.96 0.54
C HIS A 58 13.72 6.29 -0.70
N ARG A 59 13.65 5.40 -1.70
CA ARG A 59 14.18 5.67 -3.04
C ARG A 59 13.24 6.63 -3.77
N PHE A 60 13.79 7.63 -4.43
CA PHE A 60 13.04 8.57 -5.28
C PHE A 60 13.64 8.53 -6.69
N PRO A 61 13.27 7.52 -7.52
CA PRO A 61 13.91 7.31 -8.83
C PRO A 61 13.63 8.43 -9.83
N ILE A 62 12.67 9.31 -9.56
CA ILE A 62 12.23 10.39 -10.44
C ILE A 62 12.49 11.73 -9.76
N THR A 63 13.44 12.50 -10.31
CA THR A 63 13.94 13.75 -9.69
C THR A 63 13.71 15.01 -10.51
N SER A 64 13.18 14.89 -11.74
CA SER A 64 12.92 16.03 -12.62
C SER A 64 11.50 15.98 -13.19
N ALA A 65 10.95 17.15 -13.53
CA ALA A 65 9.63 17.25 -14.14
C ALA A 65 9.56 16.53 -15.49
N GLY A 66 10.60 16.65 -16.32
CA GLY A 66 10.69 15.94 -17.59
C GLY A 66 10.67 14.41 -17.41
N ALA A 67 11.45 13.88 -16.46
CA ALA A 67 11.42 12.45 -16.15
C ALA A 67 10.05 12.00 -15.65
N TYR A 68 9.36 12.82 -14.86
CA TYR A 68 8.00 12.53 -14.40
C TYR A 68 6.99 12.48 -15.54
N HIS A 69 7.00 13.47 -16.44
CA HIS A 69 6.10 13.49 -17.62
C HIS A 69 6.33 12.29 -18.55
N ASN A 70 7.60 11.90 -18.75
CA ASN A 70 7.97 10.78 -19.62
C ASN A 70 7.38 9.43 -19.14
N LEU A 71 7.04 9.30 -17.86
CA LEU A 71 6.38 8.09 -17.33
C LEU A 71 5.03 7.82 -18.00
N PHE A 72 4.37 8.86 -18.52
CA PHE A 72 2.99 8.80 -19.00
C PHE A 72 2.87 8.86 -20.53
N GLU A 73 3.98 9.09 -21.25
CA GLU A 73 4.00 9.17 -22.72
C GLU A 73 3.60 7.85 -23.39
N LYS A 74 3.98 6.72 -22.80
CA LYS A 74 3.61 5.38 -23.27
C LYS A 74 2.14 5.04 -23.08
N GLY A 75 1.36 5.89 -22.39
CA GLY A 75 -0.05 5.67 -22.13
C GLY A 75 -0.94 5.68 -23.38
N GLY A 76 -0.44 6.12 -24.53
CA GLY A 76 -1.12 5.99 -25.81
C GLY A 76 -2.58 6.43 -25.77
N LYS A 77 -3.50 5.53 -26.16
CA LYS A 77 -4.96 5.74 -26.20
C LYS A 77 -5.68 5.43 -24.88
N ALA A 78 -4.97 5.12 -23.80
CA ALA A 78 -5.61 4.87 -22.51
C ALA A 78 -6.47 6.06 -22.10
N HIS A 79 -7.68 5.76 -21.61
CA HIS A 79 -8.62 6.78 -21.15
C HIS A 79 -8.13 7.48 -19.88
N ALA A 80 -7.51 6.71 -18.97
CA ALA A 80 -7.01 7.22 -17.70
C ALA A 80 -5.56 6.79 -17.46
N ARG A 81 -4.73 7.73 -17.02
CA ARG A 81 -3.33 7.51 -16.61
C ARG A 81 -3.21 7.68 -15.10
N GLY A 82 -2.43 6.82 -14.45
CA GLY A 82 -2.24 6.95 -13.01
C GLY A 82 -0.87 6.52 -12.51
N GLU A 83 -0.54 6.99 -11.31
CA GLU A 83 0.63 6.55 -10.56
C GLU A 83 0.24 6.19 -9.11
N ALA A 84 1.15 5.49 -8.42
CA ALA A 84 0.93 5.06 -7.05
C ALA A 84 2.18 5.20 -6.19
N SER A 85 2.12 6.10 -5.21
CA SER A 85 3.20 6.39 -4.26
C SER A 85 2.59 6.52 -2.87
N PRO A 86 2.51 5.42 -2.09
CA PRO A 86 1.85 5.42 -0.79
C PRO A 86 2.45 6.37 0.26
N ILE A 87 3.68 6.84 0.02
CA ILE A 87 4.37 7.82 0.86
C ILE A 87 3.81 9.24 0.72
N TYR A 88 3.04 9.53 -0.34
CA TYR A 88 2.46 10.86 -0.54
C TYR A 88 1.52 11.25 0.60
N LEU A 89 0.79 10.28 1.17
CA LEU A 89 -0.08 10.54 2.31
C LEU A 89 0.69 11.06 3.53
N GLU A 90 1.84 10.47 3.85
CA GLU A 90 2.63 10.85 5.05
C GLU A 90 3.44 12.14 4.85
N CYS A 91 3.80 12.48 3.62
CA CYS A 91 4.65 13.63 3.30
C CYS A 91 3.82 14.95 3.28
N PRO A 92 4.04 15.90 4.20
CA PRO A 92 3.21 17.10 4.31
C PRO A 92 3.12 17.96 3.05
N GLN A 93 4.21 18.03 2.28
CA GLN A 93 4.33 18.79 1.04
C GLN A 93 3.61 18.17 -0.16
N SER A 94 3.30 16.87 -0.12
CA SER A 94 2.85 16.15 -1.32
C SER A 94 1.49 16.63 -1.80
N ALA A 95 0.54 16.92 -0.90
CA ALA A 95 -0.78 17.42 -1.29
C ALA A 95 -0.69 18.75 -2.05
N ALA A 96 0.12 19.70 -1.57
CA ALA A 96 0.34 20.99 -2.22
C ALA A 96 1.01 20.81 -3.60
N ARG A 97 2.10 20.04 -3.65
CA ARG A 97 2.85 19.82 -4.90
C ARG A 97 2.02 19.10 -5.97
N ILE A 98 1.18 18.14 -5.58
CA ILE A 98 0.26 17.48 -6.51
C ILE A 98 -0.78 18.49 -7.02
N HIS A 99 -1.38 19.28 -6.14
CA HIS A 99 -2.39 20.27 -6.52
C HIS A 99 -1.82 21.34 -7.46
N ASP A 100 -0.63 21.87 -7.16
CA ASP A 100 0.00 22.92 -7.96
C ASP A 100 0.35 22.42 -9.37
N ALA A 101 0.71 21.15 -9.51
CA ALA A 101 1.04 20.54 -10.79
C ALA A 101 -0.19 20.02 -11.55
N ILE A 102 -1.16 19.46 -10.83
CA ILE A 102 -2.30 18.70 -11.39
C ILE A 102 -3.55 18.95 -10.53
N PRO A 103 -4.13 20.16 -10.57
CA PRO A 103 -5.28 20.52 -9.70
C PRO A 103 -6.53 19.69 -10.02
N SER A 104 -6.61 19.10 -11.22
CA SER A 104 -7.68 18.21 -11.65
C SER A 104 -7.46 16.74 -11.28
N ALA A 105 -6.35 16.37 -10.63
CA ALA A 105 -6.07 14.98 -10.29
C ALA A 105 -7.18 14.37 -9.42
N ARG A 106 -7.55 13.13 -9.71
CA ARG A 106 -8.33 12.30 -8.80
C ARG A 106 -7.38 11.62 -7.80
N ILE A 107 -7.69 11.71 -6.52
CA ILE A 107 -6.89 11.17 -5.43
C ILE A 107 -7.54 9.88 -4.93
N ILE A 108 -6.75 8.82 -4.83
CA ILE A 108 -7.20 7.52 -4.29
C ILE A 108 -6.40 7.22 -3.02
N CYS A 109 -7.07 6.83 -1.94
CA CYS A 109 -6.44 6.45 -0.69
C CYS A 109 -7.06 5.18 -0.10
N GLY A 110 -6.24 4.16 0.14
CA GLY A 110 -6.63 3.00 0.93
C GLY A 110 -6.34 3.21 2.41
N LEU A 111 -7.29 2.96 3.28
CA LEU A 111 -7.07 2.94 4.73
C LEU A 111 -7.11 1.51 5.28
N ARG A 112 -6.59 1.32 6.47
CA ARG A 112 -6.58 0.05 7.20
C ARG A 112 -6.65 0.37 8.68
N ASN A 113 -7.16 -0.54 9.51
CA ASN A 113 -7.06 -0.38 10.96
C ASN A 113 -5.63 0.06 11.36
N PRO A 114 -5.47 1.19 12.08
CA PRO A 114 -4.17 1.83 12.25
C PRO A 114 -3.16 0.95 13.00
N VAL A 115 -3.63 0.12 13.94
CA VAL A 115 -2.79 -0.86 14.64
C VAL A 115 -2.31 -1.96 13.69
N ASP A 116 -3.20 -2.50 12.86
CA ASP A 116 -2.85 -3.53 11.88
C ASP A 116 -1.92 -2.98 10.79
N ARG A 117 -2.09 -1.71 10.40
CA ARG A 117 -1.19 -1.00 9.48
C ARG A 117 0.20 -0.86 10.09
N ALA A 118 0.30 -0.29 11.29
CA ALA A 118 1.55 -0.12 12.02
C ALA A 118 2.30 -1.44 12.20
N TYR A 119 1.60 -2.49 12.66
CA TYR A 119 2.20 -3.80 12.86
C TYR A 119 2.66 -4.43 11.54
N SER A 120 1.84 -4.36 10.48
CA SER A 120 2.21 -4.89 9.16
C SER A 120 3.43 -4.19 8.56
N ASP A 121 3.59 -2.92 8.85
CA ASP A 121 4.70 -2.08 8.42
C ASP A 121 5.97 -2.40 9.23
N TYR A 122 5.84 -2.63 10.54
CA TYR A 122 6.93 -3.12 11.38
C TYR A 122 7.44 -4.50 10.94
N LEU A 123 6.53 -5.44 10.64
CA LEU A 123 6.93 -6.74 10.10
C LEU A 123 7.65 -6.60 8.75
N MET A 124 7.27 -5.62 7.93
CA MET A 124 7.97 -5.32 6.68
C MET A 124 9.38 -4.80 6.94
N TYR A 125 9.54 -3.91 7.93
CA TYR A 125 10.85 -3.46 8.36
C TYR A 125 11.74 -4.62 8.82
N LEU A 126 11.24 -5.52 9.68
CA LEU A 126 12.02 -6.69 10.14
C LEU A 126 12.49 -7.56 8.96
N ARG A 127 11.59 -7.83 8.00
CA ARG A 127 11.95 -8.57 6.78
C ARG A 127 13.04 -7.85 5.97
N GLY A 128 12.87 -6.54 5.75
CA GLY A 128 13.83 -5.73 5.00
C GLY A 128 15.20 -5.64 5.67
N ALA A 129 15.21 -5.56 7.01
CA ALA A 129 16.43 -5.56 7.82
C ALA A 129 17.03 -6.96 8.04
N GLY A 130 16.36 -8.02 7.57
CA GLY A 130 16.79 -9.40 7.79
C GLY A 130 16.76 -9.83 9.27
N GLN A 131 15.99 -9.15 10.10
CA GLN A 131 15.84 -9.44 11.53
C GLN A 131 14.74 -10.48 11.75
N ALA A 132 15.01 -11.46 12.63
CA ALA A 132 14.01 -12.43 13.03
C ALA A 132 12.97 -11.80 13.96
N PHE A 133 11.73 -12.22 13.79
CA PHE A 133 10.65 -11.89 14.72
C PHE A 133 10.84 -12.66 16.04
N ASP A 134 10.73 -11.95 17.16
CA ASP A 134 10.79 -12.52 18.50
C ASP A 134 9.54 -12.09 19.26
N ALA A 135 8.65 -13.03 19.59
CA ALA A 135 7.39 -12.73 20.26
C ALA A 135 7.58 -12.02 21.61
N SER A 136 8.65 -12.33 22.36
CA SER A 136 8.91 -11.74 23.68
C SER A 136 9.30 -10.26 23.57
N ARG A 137 9.94 -9.88 22.46
CA ARG A 137 10.36 -8.50 22.16
C ARG A 137 9.30 -7.73 21.38
N ASP A 138 8.74 -8.35 20.35
CA ASP A 138 7.97 -7.67 19.28
C ASP A 138 6.48 -7.59 19.57
N LEU A 139 5.97 -8.44 20.47
CA LEU A 139 4.62 -8.37 21.04
C LEU A 139 4.61 -7.77 22.45
N SER A 140 5.75 -7.27 22.91
CA SER A 140 5.86 -6.58 24.20
C SER A 140 5.19 -5.20 24.13
N PRO A 141 4.62 -4.72 25.25
CA PRO A 141 4.22 -3.33 25.41
C PRO A 141 5.34 -2.29 25.14
N ASN A 142 6.60 -2.72 25.16
CA ASN A 142 7.78 -1.88 24.90
C ASN A 142 8.41 -2.14 23.52
N ALA A 143 7.76 -2.93 22.65
CA ALA A 143 8.26 -3.18 21.31
C ALA A 143 8.47 -1.86 20.56
N LEU A 144 9.53 -1.79 19.74
CA LEU A 144 9.97 -0.56 19.08
C LEU A 144 8.84 0.17 18.33
N TRP A 145 7.96 -0.59 17.67
CA TRP A 145 6.86 -0.06 16.87
C TRP A 145 5.64 0.40 17.67
N THR A 146 5.55 0.05 18.95
CA THR A 146 4.40 0.39 19.80
C THR A 146 4.54 1.75 20.46
N ARG A 147 5.71 2.38 20.34
CA ARG A 147 5.97 3.69 20.91
C ARG A 147 5.18 4.77 20.14
N PRO A 148 4.47 5.69 20.81
CA PRO A 148 3.71 6.77 20.16
C PRO A 148 4.53 7.63 19.19
N ASP A 149 5.81 7.84 19.47
CA ASP A 149 6.75 8.64 18.68
C ASP A 149 7.35 7.87 17.49
N SER A 150 7.16 6.55 17.44
CA SER A 150 7.69 5.73 16.36
C SER A 150 7.06 6.08 15.02
N HIS A 151 7.83 5.90 13.94
CA HIS A 151 7.34 6.15 12.58
C HIS A 151 6.07 5.36 12.28
N TRP A 152 6.00 4.08 12.66
CA TRP A 152 4.85 3.22 12.40
C TRP A 152 3.55 3.74 13.02
N MET A 153 3.61 4.24 14.26
CA MET A 153 2.44 4.81 14.93
C MET A 153 2.05 6.15 14.32
N ARG A 154 3.03 7.03 14.09
CA ARG A 154 2.80 8.36 13.52
C ARG A 154 2.12 8.32 12.15
N VAL A 155 2.60 7.49 11.23
CA VAL A 155 2.04 7.42 9.86
C VAL A 155 0.77 6.55 9.77
N SER A 156 0.32 6.00 10.90
CA SER A 156 -1.00 5.38 11.02
C SER A 156 -2.08 6.35 11.49
N ARG A 157 -1.71 7.60 11.82
CA ARG A 157 -2.68 8.67 12.10
C ARG A 157 -3.10 9.30 10.78
N TYR A 158 -4.35 9.12 10.38
CA TYR A 158 -4.80 9.43 9.04
C TYR A 158 -5.42 10.81 8.92
N HIS A 159 -5.99 11.37 9.98
CA HIS A 159 -6.85 12.54 9.84
C HIS A 159 -6.07 13.74 9.32
N ASP A 160 -5.00 14.16 10.01
CA ASP A 160 -4.22 15.33 9.59
C ASP A 160 -3.55 15.09 8.22
N ALA A 161 -3.29 13.82 7.87
CA ALA A 161 -2.73 13.44 6.58
C ALA A 161 -3.70 13.63 5.43
N LEU A 162 -4.94 13.15 5.58
CA LEU A 162 -6.01 13.31 4.62
C LEU A 162 -6.54 14.74 4.57
N ALA A 163 -6.59 15.45 5.71
CA ALA A 163 -7.06 16.84 5.76
C ALA A 163 -6.31 17.72 4.75
N ARG A 164 -4.98 17.56 4.66
CA ARG A 164 -4.16 18.28 3.67
C ARG A 164 -4.62 18.11 2.22
N TYR A 165 -5.19 16.95 1.88
CA TYR A 165 -5.75 16.67 0.56
C TYR A 165 -7.16 17.26 0.43
N TYR A 166 -8.03 17.09 1.43
CA TYR A 166 -9.37 17.69 1.42
C TYR A 166 -9.34 19.23 1.41
N ASP A 167 -8.31 19.85 1.96
CA ASP A 167 -8.11 21.31 1.91
C ASP A 167 -7.78 21.83 0.49
N ARG A 168 -7.39 20.95 -0.43
CA ARG A 168 -6.86 21.31 -1.77
C ARG A 168 -7.68 20.73 -2.91
N PHE A 169 -8.24 19.55 -2.72
CA PHE A 169 -9.06 18.87 -3.70
C PHE A 169 -10.50 18.82 -3.22
N PRO A 170 -11.48 19.08 -4.09
CA PRO A 170 -12.88 18.92 -3.73
C PRO A 170 -13.16 17.45 -3.39
N ARG A 171 -14.16 17.19 -2.53
CA ARG A 171 -14.46 15.85 -2.01
C ARG A 171 -14.69 14.82 -3.13
N GLU A 172 -15.30 15.24 -4.23
CA GLU A 172 -15.61 14.40 -5.39
C GLU A 172 -14.35 13.97 -6.17
N ARG A 173 -13.19 14.59 -5.89
CA ARG A 173 -11.87 14.20 -6.41
C ARG A 173 -11.09 13.32 -5.43
N ILE A 174 -11.67 12.91 -4.31
CA ILE A 174 -11.00 12.04 -3.34
C ILE A 174 -11.85 10.79 -3.12
N HIS A 175 -11.30 9.62 -3.45
CA HIS A 175 -11.89 8.33 -3.18
C HIS A 175 -11.10 7.60 -2.10
N VAL A 176 -11.79 7.17 -1.05
CA VAL A 176 -11.20 6.41 0.06
C VAL A 176 -11.80 5.01 0.08
N PHE A 177 -10.96 3.98 0.12
CA PHE A 177 -11.39 2.59 0.28
C PHE A 177 -10.77 1.96 1.53
N LEU A 178 -11.39 0.91 2.06
CA LEU A 178 -10.88 0.17 3.22
C LEU A 178 -10.18 -1.12 2.79
N SER A 179 -9.03 -1.41 3.39
CA SER A 179 -8.24 -2.61 3.10
C SER A 179 -9.00 -3.89 3.49
N GLU A 180 -9.88 -3.82 4.49
CA GLU A 180 -10.74 -4.91 4.93
C GLU A 180 -11.80 -5.23 3.88
N ASP A 181 -12.40 -4.20 3.26
CA ASP A 181 -13.32 -4.35 2.15
C ASP A 181 -12.63 -4.88 0.90
N LEU A 182 -11.42 -4.40 0.60
CA LEU A 182 -10.64 -4.93 -0.52
C LEU A 182 -10.37 -6.43 -0.38
N LYS A 183 -10.21 -6.94 0.85
CA LYS A 183 -10.03 -8.38 1.10
C LYS A 183 -11.34 -9.15 0.97
N ARG A 184 -12.42 -8.63 1.57
CA ARG A 184 -13.72 -9.32 1.64
C ARG A 184 -14.48 -9.29 0.32
N LYS A 185 -14.41 -8.17 -0.38
CA LYS A 185 -15.17 -7.86 -1.59
C LYS A 185 -14.30 -7.09 -2.61
N PRO A 186 -13.19 -7.70 -3.08
CA PRO A 186 -12.24 -7.03 -3.98
C PRO A 186 -12.89 -6.51 -5.26
N ARG A 187 -13.87 -7.25 -5.80
CA ARG A 187 -14.60 -6.87 -7.01
C ARG A 187 -15.33 -5.54 -6.82
N GLU A 188 -16.12 -5.40 -5.76
CA GLU A 188 -16.88 -4.16 -5.49
C GLU A 188 -15.94 -2.96 -5.34
N VAL A 189 -14.89 -3.09 -4.53
CA VAL A 189 -13.92 -2.00 -4.31
C VAL A 189 -13.25 -1.56 -5.61
N VAL A 190 -12.83 -2.50 -6.46
CA VAL A 190 -12.19 -2.15 -7.74
C VAL A 190 -13.19 -1.52 -8.71
N GLN A 191 -14.43 -1.99 -8.75
CA GLN A 191 -15.49 -1.39 -9.57
C GLN A 191 -15.82 0.04 -9.12
N ASP A 192 -15.81 0.31 -7.82
CA ASP A 192 -15.98 1.67 -7.28
C ASP A 192 -14.87 2.60 -7.76
N ILE A 193 -13.62 2.11 -7.77
CA ILE A 193 -12.47 2.85 -8.27
C ILE A 193 -12.57 3.08 -9.78
N TYR A 194 -13.02 2.08 -10.56
CA TYR A 194 -13.26 2.26 -12.01
C TYR A 194 -14.29 3.36 -12.28
N ARG A 195 -15.42 3.36 -11.56
CA ARG A 195 -16.43 4.42 -11.66
C ARG A 195 -15.87 5.78 -11.29
N PHE A 196 -15.08 5.85 -10.22
CA PHE A 196 -14.46 7.08 -9.76
C PHE A 196 -13.48 7.65 -10.79
N ILE A 197 -12.65 6.80 -11.40
CA ILE A 197 -11.69 7.16 -12.45
C ILE A 197 -12.42 7.55 -13.75
N GLY A 198 -13.55 6.92 -14.05
CA GLY A 198 -14.37 7.15 -15.24
C GLY A 198 -14.13 6.14 -16.36
N VAL A 199 -13.76 4.90 -16.04
CA VAL A 199 -13.60 3.79 -17.01
C VAL A 199 -14.70 2.73 -16.82
N ASP A 200 -14.74 1.73 -17.70
CA ASP A 200 -15.75 0.67 -17.67
C ASP A 200 -15.70 -0.16 -16.35
N PRO A 201 -16.73 -0.09 -15.49
CA PRO A 201 -16.76 -0.87 -14.26
C PRO A 201 -17.06 -2.36 -14.49
N ALA A 202 -17.38 -2.79 -15.71
CA ALA A 202 -17.68 -4.19 -16.01
C ALA A 202 -16.42 -5.05 -16.17
N PHE A 203 -15.25 -4.45 -16.42
CA PHE A 203 -13.99 -5.19 -16.50
C PHE A 203 -13.68 -5.92 -15.18
N VAL A 204 -13.19 -7.15 -15.28
CA VAL A 204 -12.88 -8.01 -14.13
C VAL A 204 -11.41 -8.41 -14.19
N PRO A 205 -10.53 -7.88 -13.31
CA PRO A 205 -9.14 -8.30 -13.22
C PRO A 205 -9.00 -9.67 -12.53
N ASP A 206 -7.81 -10.25 -12.59
CA ASP A 206 -7.47 -11.51 -11.91
C ASP A 206 -7.33 -11.33 -10.40
N PHE A 207 -8.44 -11.50 -9.67
CA PHE A 207 -8.46 -11.49 -8.21
C PHE A 207 -7.84 -12.74 -7.56
N ALA A 208 -7.63 -13.83 -8.32
CA ALA A 208 -7.14 -15.10 -7.77
C ALA A 208 -5.62 -15.10 -7.56
N THR A 209 -4.88 -14.27 -8.31
CA THR A 209 -3.44 -14.12 -8.12
C THR A 209 -3.18 -13.25 -6.87
N PRO A 210 -2.50 -13.78 -5.83
CA PRO A 210 -2.27 -13.02 -4.61
C PRO A 210 -1.22 -11.93 -4.86
N TYR A 211 -1.56 -10.70 -4.47
CA TYR A 211 -0.67 -9.55 -4.58
C TYR A 211 -0.18 -9.12 -3.20
N ASN A 212 1.15 -9.05 -3.03
CA ASN A 212 1.81 -8.48 -1.86
C ASN A 212 1.35 -9.06 -0.51
N VAL A 213 1.20 -10.39 -0.44
CA VAL A 213 0.92 -11.12 0.81
C VAL A 213 1.94 -10.72 1.87
N GLY A 214 1.44 -10.15 2.97
CA GLY A 214 2.26 -9.79 4.13
C GLY A 214 2.36 -10.96 5.11
N GLY A 215 3.36 -10.93 5.99
CA GLY A 215 3.57 -12.01 6.95
C GLY A 215 5.02 -12.14 7.38
N LEU A 216 5.37 -13.26 7.99
CA LEU A 216 6.76 -13.63 8.25
C LEU A 216 7.21 -14.66 7.20
N PRO A 217 8.44 -14.57 6.67
CA PRO A 217 8.89 -15.57 5.71
C PRO A 217 9.11 -16.91 6.42
N ALA A 218 8.53 -18.00 5.89
CA ALA A 218 8.80 -19.36 6.37
C ALA A 218 10.28 -19.72 6.16
N SER A 219 10.83 -19.32 5.02
CA SER A 219 12.26 -19.38 4.72
C SER A 219 12.80 -17.98 4.41
N PRO A 220 13.65 -17.40 5.28
CA PRO A 220 14.32 -16.12 5.01
C PRO A 220 15.27 -16.18 3.82
N VAL A 221 15.88 -17.35 3.56
CA VAL A 221 16.76 -17.58 2.41
C VAL A 221 15.96 -17.51 1.12
N LEU A 222 14.80 -18.17 1.07
CA LEU A 222 13.91 -18.11 -0.09
C LEU A 222 13.35 -16.70 -0.30
N GLU A 223 12.95 -16.00 0.77
CA GLU A 223 12.49 -14.61 0.64
C GLU A 223 13.62 -13.76 0.04
N ARG A 224 14.85 -13.87 0.57
CA ARG A 224 16.01 -13.19 -0.03
C ARG A 224 16.18 -13.59 -1.48
N ALA A 225 16.18 -14.86 -1.87
CA ALA A 225 16.35 -15.26 -3.27
C ALA A 225 15.27 -14.69 -4.21
N VAL A 226 14.02 -14.59 -3.76
CA VAL A 226 12.89 -14.08 -4.57
C VAL A 226 12.80 -12.55 -4.59
N THR A 227 13.32 -11.87 -3.55
CA THR A 227 13.27 -10.39 -3.43
C THR A 227 14.60 -9.69 -3.68
N SER A 228 15.74 -10.39 -3.55
CA SER A 228 17.06 -9.82 -3.78
C SER A 228 17.28 -9.58 -5.27
N GLY A 229 18.03 -8.52 -5.57
CA GLY A 229 18.25 -8.10 -6.94
C GLY A 229 17.06 -7.36 -7.54
N ALA A 230 16.35 -6.48 -6.81
CA ALA A 230 15.32 -5.62 -7.41
C ALA A 230 15.81 -4.90 -8.70
N ALA A 231 17.09 -4.56 -8.78
CA ALA A 231 17.74 -4.06 -10.00
C ALA A 231 17.80 -5.11 -11.13
N VAL A 232 18.23 -6.34 -10.82
CA VAL A 232 18.24 -7.48 -11.77
C VAL A 232 16.83 -7.85 -12.20
N ARG A 233 15.90 -7.87 -11.25
CA ARG A 233 14.49 -8.16 -11.45
C ARG A 233 13.83 -7.11 -12.33
N HIS A 234 14.05 -5.81 -12.13
CA HIS A 234 13.54 -4.79 -13.05
C HIS A 234 14.17 -4.86 -14.45
N ALA A 235 15.41 -5.35 -14.57
CA ALA A 235 16.05 -5.58 -15.87
C ALA A 235 15.49 -6.83 -16.59
N VAL A 236 15.06 -7.85 -15.84
CA VAL A 236 14.65 -9.17 -16.37
C VAL A 236 13.11 -9.33 -16.43
N GLU A 237 12.34 -8.64 -15.59
CA GLU A 237 10.87 -8.67 -15.55
C GLU A 237 10.21 -8.36 -16.90
N PRO A 238 10.67 -7.38 -17.70
CA PRO A 238 10.08 -7.12 -19.02
C PRO A 238 10.21 -8.30 -20.00
N TRP A 239 11.14 -9.22 -19.74
CA TRP A 239 11.47 -10.37 -20.59
C TRP A 239 10.87 -11.67 -20.03
N LEU A 240 10.35 -11.65 -18.80
CA LEU A 240 9.71 -12.80 -18.20
C LEU A 240 8.27 -12.92 -18.71
N PRO A 241 7.86 -14.11 -19.20
CA PRO A 241 6.47 -14.32 -19.57
C PRO A 241 5.56 -14.15 -18.34
N GLN A 242 4.36 -13.60 -18.55
CA GLN A 242 3.37 -13.35 -17.48
C GLN A 242 3.12 -14.58 -16.58
N ARG A 243 3.17 -15.78 -17.16
CA ARG A 243 3.05 -17.05 -16.40
C ARG A 243 4.16 -17.24 -15.37
N ALA A 244 5.40 -16.89 -15.70
CA ALA A 244 6.54 -16.97 -14.78
C ALA A 244 6.41 -15.94 -13.65
N LEU A 245 5.98 -14.71 -13.96
CA LEU A 245 5.73 -13.68 -12.94
C LEU A 245 4.63 -14.11 -11.96
N LYS A 246 3.52 -14.67 -12.47
CA LYS A 246 2.44 -15.23 -11.64
C LYS A 246 2.95 -16.39 -10.77
N PHE A 247 3.78 -17.28 -11.32
CA PHE A 247 4.39 -18.37 -10.56
C PHE A 247 5.28 -17.85 -9.42
N LEU A 248 6.20 -16.91 -9.69
CA LEU A 248 7.06 -16.31 -8.67
C LEU A 248 6.26 -15.60 -7.57
N ARG A 249 5.16 -14.92 -7.92
CA ARG A 249 4.24 -14.31 -6.95
C ARG A 249 3.59 -15.37 -6.05
N ARG A 250 3.11 -16.48 -6.63
CA ARG A 250 2.53 -17.60 -5.87
C ARG A 250 3.55 -18.28 -4.97
N LEU A 251 4.77 -18.51 -5.46
CA LEU A 251 5.87 -19.09 -4.67
C LEU A 251 6.24 -18.20 -3.47
N ARG A 252 6.33 -16.89 -3.70
CA ARG A 252 6.56 -15.93 -2.62
C ARG A 252 5.40 -15.95 -1.62
N ALA A 253 4.15 -15.96 -2.10
CA ALA A 253 2.97 -16.00 -1.26
C ALA A 253 2.93 -17.27 -0.39
N SER A 254 3.28 -18.44 -0.93
CA SER A 254 3.38 -19.69 -0.15
C SER A 254 4.51 -19.67 0.88
N ASN A 255 5.51 -18.81 0.71
CA ASN A 255 6.56 -18.59 1.70
C ASN A 255 6.14 -17.61 2.81
N MET A 256 4.95 -17.02 2.77
CA MET A 256 4.48 -16.09 3.81
C MET A 256 3.64 -16.81 4.85
N LEU A 257 4.18 -16.92 6.06
CA LEU A 257 3.42 -17.31 7.25
C LEU A 257 2.54 -16.17 7.72
N GLN A 258 1.39 -16.52 8.29
CA GLN A 258 0.51 -15.56 8.92
C GLN A 258 1.26 -14.78 10.01
N ALA A 259 1.01 -13.47 10.06
CA ALA A 259 1.55 -12.63 11.12
C ALA A 259 1.04 -13.12 12.49
N PRO A 260 1.92 -13.22 13.51
CA PRO A 260 1.50 -13.54 14.87
C PRO A 260 0.43 -12.57 15.37
N ARG A 261 -0.56 -13.10 16.11
CA ARG A 261 -1.64 -12.26 16.64
C ARG A 261 -1.11 -11.38 17.78
N LEU A 262 -1.53 -10.12 17.79
CA LEU A 262 -1.26 -9.21 18.89
C LEU A 262 -2.02 -9.65 20.15
N PRO A 263 -1.39 -9.64 21.34
CA PRO A 263 -2.10 -9.81 22.60
C PRO A 263 -3.26 -8.80 22.71
N GLN A 264 -4.43 -9.25 23.18
CA GLN A 264 -5.64 -8.41 23.22
C GLN A 264 -5.41 -7.12 24.02
N ALA A 265 -4.74 -7.21 25.17
CA ALA A 265 -4.41 -6.04 26.00
C ALA A 265 -3.49 -5.04 25.28
N LEU A 266 -2.48 -5.53 24.54
CA LEU A 266 -1.61 -4.68 23.74
C LEU A 266 -2.42 -3.99 22.63
N ARG A 267 -3.25 -4.74 21.92
CA ARG A 267 -4.10 -4.18 20.86
C ARG A 267 -5.04 -3.11 21.38
N ALA A 268 -5.77 -3.38 22.47
CA ALA A 268 -6.70 -2.44 23.08
C ALA A 268 -6.00 -1.13 23.46
N ARG A 269 -4.83 -1.23 24.10
CA ARG A 269 -4.01 -0.06 24.44
C ARG A 269 -3.59 0.76 23.21
N LEU A 270 -3.20 0.09 22.12
CA LEU A 270 -2.82 0.76 20.87
C LEU A 270 -4.02 1.37 20.16
N LEU A 271 -5.19 0.74 20.19
CA LEU A 271 -6.42 1.30 19.63
C LEU A 271 -6.87 2.54 20.39
N GLU A 272 -6.76 2.53 21.71
CA GLU A 272 -7.08 3.71 22.54
C GLU A 272 -6.25 4.93 22.10
N HIS A 273 -4.97 4.71 21.79
CA HIS A 273 -4.10 5.76 21.26
C HIS A 273 -4.58 6.35 19.92
N PHE A 274 -5.30 5.58 19.10
CA PHE A 274 -5.83 6.03 17.81
C PHE A 274 -7.30 6.47 17.87
N ARG A 275 -8.00 6.31 19.00
CA ARG A 275 -9.46 6.54 19.09
C ARG A 275 -9.89 7.90 18.55
N GLU A 276 -9.21 8.96 18.96
CA GLU A 276 -9.51 10.32 18.50
C GLU A 276 -9.25 10.48 16.99
N ASP A 277 -8.12 9.97 16.49
CA ASP A 277 -7.77 10.05 15.06
C ASP A 277 -8.74 9.25 14.20
N ILE A 278 -9.22 8.09 14.68
CA ILE A 278 -10.24 7.27 14.01
C ILE A 278 -11.54 8.06 13.89
N ALA A 279 -12.04 8.64 14.99
CA ALA A 279 -13.27 9.43 14.98
C ALA A 279 -13.15 10.65 14.05
N ARG A 280 -12.03 11.38 14.12
CA ARG A 280 -11.77 12.52 13.24
C ARG A 280 -11.62 12.09 11.77
N THR A 281 -11.01 10.95 11.48
CA THR A 281 -10.89 10.41 10.12
C THR A 281 -12.24 9.97 9.57
N SER A 282 -13.08 9.35 10.41
CA SER A 282 -14.45 8.97 10.06
C SER A 282 -15.27 10.20 9.68
N ALA A 283 -15.26 11.25 10.52
CA ALA A 283 -15.94 12.51 10.23
C ALA A 283 -15.42 13.19 8.94
N LEU A 284 -14.11 13.19 8.72
CA LEU A 284 -13.51 13.80 7.52
C LEU A 284 -13.88 13.05 6.24
N THR A 285 -13.82 11.72 6.26
CA THR A 285 -14.03 10.89 5.07
C THR A 285 -15.51 10.61 4.80
N GLY A 286 -16.36 10.63 5.83
CA GLY A 286 -17.74 10.17 5.79
C GLY A 286 -17.88 8.65 5.84
N ILE A 287 -16.80 7.91 6.11
CA ILE A 287 -16.78 6.45 6.24
C ILE A 287 -16.89 6.11 7.72
N ASP A 288 -17.77 5.19 8.10
CA ASP A 288 -17.83 4.67 9.46
C ASP A 288 -16.60 3.79 9.76
N LEU A 289 -15.79 4.23 10.73
CA LEU A 289 -14.58 3.55 11.17
C LEU A 289 -14.68 3.04 12.61
N ASP A 290 -15.84 3.14 13.26
CA ASP A 290 -16.00 2.75 14.67
C ASP A 290 -15.76 1.24 14.86
N HIS A 291 -16.10 0.45 13.84
CA HIS A 291 -15.82 -0.98 13.78
C HIS A 291 -14.33 -1.34 13.95
N TRP A 292 -13.39 -0.39 13.78
CA TRP A 292 -11.97 -0.61 14.06
C TRP A 292 -11.63 -0.66 15.55
N LEU A 293 -12.46 -0.05 16.41
CA LEU A 293 -12.29 -0.01 17.86
C LEU A 293 -12.71 -1.33 18.52
N ASP A 294 -13.71 -1.98 17.93
CA ASP A 294 -14.27 -3.25 18.42
C ASP A 294 -13.62 -4.48 17.76
N ALA A 295 -12.81 -4.27 16.72
CA ALA A 295 -12.23 -5.35 15.95
C ALA A 295 -11.32 -6.23 16.83
N PRO A 296 -11.67 -7.52 17.09
CA PRO A 296 -10.71 -8.46 17.62
C PRO A 296 -9.49 -8.44 16.69
N GLY A 297 -8.28 -8.49 17.24
CA GLY A 297 -7.06 -8.43 16.43
C GLY A 297 -7.19 -9.34 15.22
N SER A 298 -6.94 -8.82 14.01
CA SER A 298 -7.04 -9.61 12.79
C SER A 298 -6.27 -10.95 13.01
N ALA A 299 -6.82 -12.15 12.83
CA ALA A 299 -7.78 -12.64 11.82
C ALA A 299 -8.74 -13.74 12.36
N PRO A 300 -9.81 -14.08 11.60
CA PRO A 300 -9.68 -15.23 10.69
C PRO A 300 -10.03 -14.88 9.23
N ASP A 301 -9.44 -15.63 8.29
CA ASP A 301 -10.24 -16.17 7.19
C ASP A 301 -9.84 -17.63 6.99
N ALA A 302 -10.80 -18.52 7.20
CA ALA A 302 -10.65 -19.95 7.05
C ALA A 302 -10.80 -20.30 5.57
N ARG A 303 -9.68 -20.55 4.88
CA ARG A 303 -9.55 -21.30 3.60
C ARG A 303 -8.03 -21.42 3.36
N SER A 304 -7.40 -22.57 3.23
CA SER A 304 -7.86 -23.88 2.78
C SER A 304 -7.38 -25.00 3.71
N GLY A 305 -8.31 -25.84 4.16
CA GLY A 305 -7.98 -27.16 4.66
C GLY A 305 -7.25 -27.95 3.57
N ILE A 306 -6.03 -28.36 3.89
CA ILE A 306 -5.48 -29.64 3.44
C ILE A 306 -5.21 -30.38 4.74
N ALA A 307 -6.09 -31.31 5.07
CA ALA A 307 -5.83 -32.27 6.13
C ALA A 307 -4.53 -33.03 5.80
N PRO A 308 -3.67 -33.35 6.79
CA PRO A 308 -2.59 -34.29 6.55
C PRO A 308 -3.24 -35.63 6.20
N GLY A 309 -3.02 -36.07 4.96
CA GLY A 309 -3.44 -37.39 4.52
C GLY A 309 -2.87 -38.45 5.43
N GLU A 310 -3.76 -39.24 6.01
CA GLU A 310 -3.45 -40.50 6.66
C GLU A 310 -2.69 -41.40 5.67
N SER A 311 -1.43 -41.70 5.99
CA SER A 311 -0.74 -42.82 5.37
C SER A 311 -1.38 -44.11 5.87
N ARG A 312 -2.27 -44.68 5.07
CA ARG A 312 -2.70 -46.07 5.22
C ARG A 312 -1.57 -46.98 4.77
N ALA A 313 -1.26 -47.93 5.63
CA ALA A 313 -0.46 -49.11 5.37
C ALA A 313 -0.89 -49.83 4.08
N MET A 314 0.10 -50.19 3.27
CA MET A 314 0.36 -51.55 2.77
C MET A 314 1.86 -51.69 2.52
#